data_AF-A0A6I5RSZ8-F1
#
_entry.id   AF-A0A6I5RSZ8-F1
#
_cell.length_a   1.000
_cell.length_b   1.000
_cell.length_c   1.000
_cell.angle_alpha   90.00
_cell.angle_beta   90.00
_cell.angle_gamma   90.00
#
_symmetry.space_group_name_H-M   'P 1'
#
loop_
_entity.id
_entity.type
_entity.pdbx_description
1 polymer ?
#
loop_
_entity_poly.entity_id
_entity_poly.type
_entity_poly.pdbx_seq_one_letter_code
_entity_poly.pdbx_strand_id
1 'polypeptide(L)'
;VIALGIDDVAACVKVDDTVPGILEGRRAGMWTVALVCSGNALGLTYEGYRALDTNTLEAERKRIHGLFEGSRPHYLIDTINELPEVIADINQRLARGEMPQAV
;
A
#
# COMPACT_ATOMS: atom_id res chain seq x y z
N VAL A 1 6.45 -7.76 -16.02
CA VAL A 1 7.53 -6.78 -16.25
C VAL A 1 7.85 -6.69 -17.75
N ILE A 2 8.48 -7.69 -18.36
CA ILE A 2 8.79 -7.69 -19.82
C ILE A 2 7.54 -7.52 -20.70
N ALA A 3 6.47 -8.25 -20.42
CA ALA A 3 5.20 -8.14 -21.17
C ALA A 3 4.52 -6.76 -21.01
N LEU A 4 4.86 -6.00 -19.96
CA LEU A 4 4.37 -4.64 -19.73
C LEU A 4 5.34 -3.58 -20.27
N GLY A 5 6.47 -3.99 -20.86
CA GLY A 5 7.49 -3.07 -21.41
C GLY A 5 8.19 -2.22 -20.34
N ILE A 6 8.31 -2.72 -19.11
CA ILE A 6 8.98 -2.02 -18.02
C ILE A 6 10.40 -2.54 -17.85
N ASP A 7 11.37 -1.62 -17.82
CA ASP A 7 12.80 -1.95 -17.76
C ASP A 7 13.37 -1.98 -16.34
N ASP A 8 12.70 -1.34 -15.38
CA ASP A 8 13.13 -1.27 -13.98
C ASP A 8 11.98 -1.58 -13.00
N VAL A 9 12.14 -2.64 -12.22
CA VAL A 9 11.16 -3.04 -11.20
C VAL A 9 11.15 -2.08 -10.00
N ALA A 10 12.24 -1.36 -9.75
CA ALA A 10 12.30 -0.34 -8.70
C ALA A 10 11.47 0.90 -9.05
N ALA A 11 11.10 1.08 -10.32
CA ALA A 11 10.14 2.10 -10.77
C ALA A 11 8.69 1.60 -10.76
N CYS A 12 8.44 0.36 -10.35
CA CYS A 12 7.09 -0.20 -10.23
C CYS A 12 6.54 -0.06 -8.81
N VAL A 13 5.20 0.04 -8.71
CA VAL A 13 4.48 0.10 -7.43
C VAL A 13 3.53 -1.08 -7.33
N LYS A 14 3.65 -1.87 -6.25
CA LYS A 14 2.71 -2.93 -5.88
C LYS A 14 1.70 -2.37 -4.89
N VAL A 15 0.45 -2.29 -5.31
CA VAL A 15 -0.68 -1.89 -4.46
C VAL A 15 -1.45 -3.15 -4.10
N ASP A 16 -1.66 -3.41 -2.81
CA ASP A 16 -2.30 -4.65 -2.35
C ASP A 16 -2.98 -4.46 -0.99
N ASP A 17 -4.01 -5.24 -0.71
CA ASP A 17 -4.75 -5.24 0.55
C ASP A 17 -4.47 -6.49 1.41
N THR A 18 -3.44 -7.27 1.04
CA THR A 18 -3.03 -8.48 1.76
C THR A 18 -1.54 -8.45 2.13
N VAL A 19 -1.22 -9.01 3.30
CA VAL A 19 0.18 -9.20 3.74
C VAL A 19 1.03 -9.98 2.72
N PRO A 20 0.56 -11.12 2.16
CA PRO A 20 1.32 -11.83 1.12
C PRO A 20 1.60 -10.98 -0.12
N GLY A 21 0.63 -10.19 -0.58
CA GLY A 21 0.80 -9.34 -1.75
C GLY A 21 1.76 -8.16 -1.53
N ILE A 22 1.85 -7.65 -0.30
CA ILE A 22 2.87 -6.67 0.08
C ILE A 22 4.25 -7.32 0.15
N LEU A 23 4.36 -8.50 0.77
CA LEU A 23 5.62 -9.26 0.82
C LEU A 23 6.15 -9.62 -0.57
N GLU A 24 5.26 -9.95 -1.50
CA GLU A 24 5.60 -10.16 -2.92
C GLU A 24 6.29 -8.92 -3.51
N GLY A 25 5.65 -7.74 -3.40
CA GLY A 25 6.23 -6.49 -3.92
C GLY A 25 7.57 -6.13 -3.28
N ARG A 26 7.68 -6.28 -1.95
CA ARG A 26 8.95 -6.07 -1.22
C ARG A 26 10.06 -6.99 -1.73
N ARG A 27 9.76 -8.28 -1.91
CA ARG A 27 10.72 -9.28 -2.41
C ARG A 27 11.09 -9.08 -3.88
N ALA A 28 10.16 -8.56 -4.67
CA ALA A 28 10.39 -8.21 -6.07
C ALA A 28 11.22 -6.92 -6.25
N GLY A 29 11.45 -6.16 -5.17
CA GLY A 29 12.18 -4.89 -5.24
C GLY A 29 11.35 -3.72 -5.76
N MET A 30 10.02 -3.78 -5.57
CA MET A 30 9.07 -2.73 -5.94
C MET A 30 8.77 -1.83 -4.74
N TRP A 31 8.29 -0.61 -5.01
CA TRP A 31 7.57 0.16 -4.00
C TRP A 31 6.28 -0.55 -3.63
N THR A 32 5.82 -0.40 -2.40
CA THR A 32 4.64 -1.12 -1.89
C THR A 32 3.69 -0.19 -1.15
N VAL A 33 2.41 -0.29 -1.48
CA VAL A 33 1.33 0.51 -0.93
C VAL A 33 0.25 -0.45 -0.42
N ALA A 34 0.02 -0.44 0.89
CA ALA A 34 -0.99 -1.26 1.54
C ALA A 34 -2.31 -0.51 1.68
N LEU A 35 -3.41 -1.12 1.23
CA LEU A 35 -4.77 -0.58 1.38
C LEU A 35 -5.37 -1.05 2.72
N VAL A 36 -5.72 -0.12 3.61
CA VAL A 36 -6.16 -0.47 4.97
C VAL A 36 -7.68 -0.47 5.16
N CYS A 37 -8.44 0.32 4.40
CA CYS A 37 -9.89 0.45 4.57
C CYS A 37 -10.71 0.01 3.35
N SER A 38 -10.11 -0.17 2.18
CA SER A 38 -10.83 -0.57 0.96
C SER A 38 -10.58 -2.03 0.54
N GLY A 39 -10.16 -2.89 1.46
CA GLY A 39 -9.74 -4.24 1.13
C GLY A 39 -9.98 -5.30 2.20
N ASN A 40 -9.41 -6.47 1.99
CA ASN A 40 -9.67 -7.71 2.71
C ASN A 40 -9.48 -7.59 4.23
N ALA A 41 -8.54 -6.77 4.68
CA ALA A 41 -8.26 -6.61 6.11
C ALA A 41 -9.41 -5.95 6.89
N LEU A 42 -10.14 -5.01 6.27
CA LEU A 42 -11.35 -4.42 6.86
C LEU A 42 -12.58 -5.31 6.58
N GLY A 43 -12.65 -5.91 5.38
CA GLY A 43 -13.66 -6.92 5.04
C GLY A 43 -15.09 -6.40 4.97
N LEU A 44 -15.29 -5.08 4.88
CA LEU A 44 -16.61 -4.45 4.77
C LEU A 44 -16.95 -4.11 3.32
N THR A 45 -18.25 -4.07 3.02
CA THR A 45 -18.75 -3.41 1.81
C THR A 45 -18.53 -1.90 1.92
N TYR A 46 -18.61 -1.20 0.79
CA TYR A 46 -18.51 0.27 0.78
C TYR A 46 -19.57 0.93 1.69
N GLU A 47 -20.81 0.44 1.65
CA GLU A 47 -21.88 0.92 2.54
C GLU A 47 -21.55 0.66 4.02
N GLY A 48 -21.03 -0.53 4.34
CA GLY A 48 -20.60 -0.87 5.70
C GLY A 48 -19.47 0.03 6.20
N TYR A 49 -18.47 0.29 5.36
CA TYR A 49 -17.39 1.23 5.67
C TYR A 49 -17.93 2.65 5.91
N ARG A 50 -18.82 3.13 5.05
CA ARG A 50 -19.45 4.46 5.16
C ARG A 50 -20.33 4.63 6.40
N ALA A 51 -20.84 3.52 6.95
CA ALA A 51 -21.67 3.50 8.14
C ALA A 51 -20.87 3.42 9.45
N LEU A 52 -19.56 3.17 9.39
CA LEU A 52 -18.71 3.15 10.59
C LEU A 52 -18.65 4.53 11.24
N ASP A 53 -18.79 4.56 12.56
CA ASP A 53 -18.43 5.72 13.36
C ASP A 53 -16.90 5.88 13.42
N THR A 54 -16.45 7.10 13.71
CA THR A 54 -15.03 7.45 13.74
C THR A 54 -14.23 6.61 14.73
N ASN A 55 -14.79 6.25 15.89
CA ASN A 55 -14.03 5.49 16.90
C ASN A 55 -13.80 4.05 16.45
N THR A 56 -14.82 3.42 15.88
CA THR A 56 -14.69 2.08 15.30
C THR A 56 -13.71 2.07 14.12
N LEU A 57 -13.80 3.07 13.23
CA LEU A 57 -12.88 3.16 12.09
C LEU A 57 -11.42 3.30 12.55
N GLU A 58 -11.14 4.15 13.54
CA GLU A 58 -9.79 4.31 14.08
C GLU A 58 -9.28 3.06 14.81
N ALA A 59 -10.15 2.32 15.49
CA ALA A 59 -9.81 1.04 16.11
C ALA A 59 -9.43 -0.02 15.05
N GLU A 60 -10.22 -0.13 13.98
CA GLU A 60 -9.94 -1.03 12.86
C GLU A 60 -8.65 -0.64 12.14
N ARG A 61 -8.43 0.65 11.87
CA ARG A 61 -7.19 1.17 11.31
C ARG A 61 -5.98 0.71 12.13
N LYS A 62 -6.01 0.90 13.45
CA LYS A 62 -4.92 0.49 14.34
C LYS A 62 -4.68 -1.02 14.29
N ARG A 63 -5.75 -1.83 14.28
CA ARG A 63 -5.66 -3.29 14.16
C ARG A 63 -5.01 -3.70 12.84
N ILE A 64 -5.43 -3.09 11.73
CA ILE A 64 -4.95 -3.42 10.38
C ILE A 64 -3.51 -2.95 10.19
N HIS A 65 -3.13 -1.78 10.72
CA HIS A 65 -1.74 -1.33 10.73
C HIS A 65 -0.82 -2.36 11.41
N GLY A 66 -1.23 -2.89 12.56
CA GLY A 66 -0.48 -3.95 13.25
C GLY A 66 -0.36 -5.24 12.43
N LEU A 67 -1.39 -5.60 11.65
CA LEU A 67 -1.34 -6.75 10.74
C LEU A 67 -0.26 -6.60 9.66
N PHE A 68 -0.10 -5.40 9.11
CA PHE A 68 0.87 -5.12 8.05
C PHE A 68 2.29 -4.84 8.54
N GLU A 69 2.51 -4.60 9.83
CA GLU A 69 3.81 -4.20 10.41
C GLU A 69 4.95 -5.14 9.98
N GLY A 70 4.74 -6.46 10.08
CA GLY A 70 5.75 -7.46 9.68
C GLY A 70 6.05 -7.51 8.18
N SER A 71 5.15 -7.00 7.34
CA SER A 71 5.32 -6.95 5.89
C SER A 71 6.02 -5.68 5.38
N ARG A 72 6.18 -4.68 6.26
CA ARG A 72 6.89 -3.42 5.99
C ARG A 72 6.45 -2.75 4.67
N PRO A 73 5.17 -2.40 4.49
CA PRO A 73 4.79 -1.59 3.34
C PRO A 73 5.53 -0.24 3.35
N HIS A 74 5.83 0.33 2.18
CA HIS A 74 6.41 1.67 2.11
C HIS A 74 5.38 2.75 2.43
N TYR A 75 4.11 2.50 2.10
CA TYR A 75 2.97 3.37 2.34
C TYR A 75 1.77 2.58 2.82
N LEU A 76 0.96 3.18 3.68
CA LEU A 76 -0.36 2.69 4.10
C LEU A 76 -1.36 3.79 3.75
N ILE A 77 -2.41 3.46 3.00
CA ILE A 77 -3.50 4.39 2.63
C ILE A 77 -4.85 3.72 2.85
N ASP A 78 -5.88 4.51 3.12
CA ASP A 78 -7.20 3.96 3.48
C ASP A 78 -7.85 3.36 2.26
N THR A 79 -7.84 4.12 1.18
CA THR A 79 -8.44 3.72 -0.08
C THR A 79 -7.48 3.98 -1.23
N ILE A 80 -7.89 3.54 -2.43
CA ILE A 80 -7.13 3.80 -3.65
C ILE A 80 -7.11 5.30 -4.04
N ASN A 81 -7.99 6.13 -3.45
CA ASN A 81 -8.11 7.53 -3.81
C ASN A 81 -6.88 8.36 -3.45
N GLU A 82 -6.11 7.93 -2.45
CA GLU A 82 -4.88 8.56 -1.99
C GLU A 82 -3.65 8.11 -2.81
N LEU A 83 -3.80 7.11 -3.68
CA LEU A 83 -2.70 6.59 -4.49
C LEU A 83 -2.02 7.68 -5.35
N PRO A 84 -2.71 8.62 -6.02
CA PRO A 84 -2.06 9.66 -6.81
C PRO A 84 -1.04 10.49 -6.01
N GLU A 85 -1.32 10.80 -4.74
CA GLU A 85 -0.40 11.53 -3.87
C GLU A 85 0.82 10.69 -3.50
N VAL A 86 0.60 9.39 -3.23
CA VAL A 86 1.69 8.43 -2.98
C VAL A 86 2.59 8.27 -4.21
N ILE A 87 2.02 8.18 -5.42
CA ILE A 87 2.80 8.11 -6.66
C ILE A 87 3.62 9.39 -6.86
N ALA A 88 3.08 10.56 -6.54
CA ALA A 88 3.82 11.81 -6.61
C ALA A 88 5.03 11.81 -5.65
N ASP A 89 4.86 11.33 -4.41
CA ASP A 89 5.95 11.20 -3.44
C ASP A 89 7.01 10.19 -3.89
N ILE A 90 6.61 9.01 -4.38
CA ILE A 90 7.54 8.01 -4.93
C ILE A 90 8.38 8.61 -6.06
N ASN A 91 7.77 9.37 -6.98
CA ASN A 91 8.49 10.03 -8.07
C ASN A 91 9.53 11.04 -7.54
N GLN A 92 9.21 11.80 -6.49
CA GLN A 92 10.17 12.71 -5.86
C GLN A 92 11.32 11.95 -5.22
N ARG A 93 11.04 10.84 -4.53
CA ARG A 93 12.04 9.97 -3.89
C ARG A 93 12.99 9.35 -4.93
N LEU A 94 12.43 8.83 -6.02
CA LEU A 94 13.21 8.32 -7.16
C LEU A 94 14.10 9.42 -7.76
N ALA A 95 13.59 10.65 -7.91
CA ALA A 95 14.38 11.79 -8.39
C ALA A 95 15.54 12.16 -7.45
N ARG A 96 15.43 11.83 -6.16
CA ARG A 96 16.53 11.96 -5.16
C ARG A 96 17.47 10.75 -5.14
N GLY A 97 17.24 9.74 -5.97
CA GLY A 97 18.02 8.50 -6.00
C GLY A 97 17.68 7.52 -4.87
N GLU A 98 16.56 7.68 -4.18
CA GLU A 98 16.07 6.68 -3.23
C GLU A 98 15.54 5.45 -3.97
N MET A 99 15.71 4.29 -3.34
CA MET A 99 15.33 3.00 -3.89
C MET A 99 14.46 2.23 -2.87
N PRO A 100 13.48 1.43 -3.31
CA PRO A 100 12.59 0.69 -2.40
C PRO A 100 13.34 -0.32 -1.52
N GLN A 101 14.53 -0.79 -1.92
CA GLN A 101 15.34 -1.71 -1.09
C GLN A 101 16.08 -1.00 0.04
N ALA A 102 16.28 0.32 -0.04
CA ALA A 102 17.02 1.09 0.95
C ALA A 102 16.18 1.48 2.16
N VAL A 103 14.85 1.23 2.12
CA VAL A 103 13.87 1.74 3.08
C VAL A 103 13.00 0.62 3.67
#